data_AF-A0A351ETW0-F1
#
_entry.id   AF-A0A351ETW0-F1
#
_cell.length_a   1.000
_cell.length_b   1.000
_cell.length_c   1.000
_cell.angle_alpha   90.00
_cell.angle_beta   90.00
_cell.angle_gamma   90.00
#
_symmetry.space_group_name_H-M   'P 1'
#
loop_
_entity.id
_entity.type
_entity.pdbx_description
1 polymer ?
#
loop_
_entity_poly.entity_id
_entity_poly.type
_entity_poly.pdbx_seq_one_letter_code
_entity_poly.pdbx_strand_id
1 'polypeptide(L)'
;MGIAVPFPETLPAGYAWLDDEPTFDPARHLQLEAPVEIVMLADLGYGEDEIATKATPVAVSSPFRILSDEGAAIMLETARRLRPYARNAGDRIENMVRGGCYRSKWLRDLCISQELNAHLEAIYGIDIAPHPMPMHLGHMNFSPNHVEKPIDKWHHDTLPLDFVLTVTDPAKVDGGRFEYFVGTKHEAAQLASTGQVPPRERTVQPEFPGPGYAIALHGNMVVHRAGPLHSVCERISMVNGYVALDTSREEQSRTKDLIGVDDPEVLFTEWAKMAAWRTKGRLATLIDQLEFTSDGDAVIAELESAIADATRAIEDMRSGEGMPEHYGN
;
A
#
# COMPACT_ATOMS: atom_id res chain seq x y z
N MET A 1 -1.86 -17.56 -10.18
CA MET A 1 -2.27 -16.15 -10.36
C MET A 1 -3.72 -16.00 -9.95
N GLY A 2 -3.94 -15.59 -8.70
CA GLY A 2 -5.27 -15.29 -8.22
C GLY A 2 -5.61 -13.82 -8.45
N ILE A 3 -6.87 -13.56 -8.79
CA ILE A 3 -7.44 -12.22 -8.79
C ILE A 3 -8.38 -12.16 -7.60
N ALA A 4 -8.22 -11.16 -6.73
CA ALA A 4 -9.13 -10.93 -5.61
C ALA A 4 -10.46 -10.34 -6.12
N VAL A 5 -10.53 -9.01 -6.25
CA VAL A 5 -11.63 -8.29 -6.90
C VAL A 5 -11.11 -7.69 -8.20
N PRO A 6 -11.73 -7.98 -9.38
CA PRO A 6 -11.32 -7.37 -10.64
C PRO A 6 -11.47 -5.84 -10.61
N PHE A 7 -10.59 -5.14 -11.34
CA PHE A 7 -10.74 -3.71 -11.56
C PHE A 7 -12.11 -3.41 -12.20
N PRO A 8 -12.85 -2.37 -11.77
CA PRO A 8 -14.19 -2.08 -12.30
C PRO A 8 -14.21 -1.83 -13.82
N GLU A 9 -15.20 -2.41 -14.51
CA GLU A 9 -15.40 -2.20 -15.96
C GLU A 9 -15.91 -0.78 -16.28
N THR A 10 -16.56 -0.13 -15.30
CA THR A 10 -17.12 1.21 -15.42
C THR A 10 -16.37 2.20 -14.54
N LEU A 11 -16.17 3.42 -15.03
CA LEU A 11 -15.60 4.50 -14.22
C LEU A 11 -16.61 5.02 -13.18
N PRO A 12 -16.14 5.38 -11.98
CA PRO A 12 -16.96 6.14 -11.02
C PRO A 12 -17.29 7.55 -11.54
N ALA A 13 -18.32 8.18 -10.97
CA ALA A 13 -18.69 9.54 -11.33
C ALA A 13 -17.53 10.53 -11.03
N GLY A 14 -17.30 11.49 -11.92
CA GLY A 14 -16.22 12.48 -11.76
C GLY A 14 -14.82 12.00 -12.19
N TYR A 15 -14.70 10.75 -12.64
CA TYR A 15 -13.48 10.20 -13.23
C TYR A 15 -13.60 10.13 -14.75
N ALA A 16 -12.50 10.44 -15.42
CA ALA A 16 -12.38 10.37 -16.87
C ALA A 16 -10.98 9.89 -17.21
N TRP A 17 -10.88 9.07 -18.25
CA TRP A 17 -9.60 8.62 -18.78
C TRP A 17 -8.82 9.80 -19.35
N LEU A 18 -7.51 9.78 -19.14
CA LEU A 18 -6.56 10.59 -19.85
C LEU A 18 -6.57 10.18 -21.33
N ASP A 19 -6.56 11.18 -22.21
CA ASP A 19 -6.48 10.94 -23.66
C ASP A 19 -5.05 10.57 -24.08
N ASP A 20 -4.85 10.06 -25.30
CA ASP A 20 -3.52 9.87 -25.92
C ASP A 20 -2.48 9.14 -25.05
N GLU A 21 -2.92 8.18 -24.23
CA GLU A 21 -2.01 7.32 -23.46
C GLU A 21 -1.43 6.20 -24.34
N PRO A 22 -0.14 5.85 -24.18
CA PRO A 22 0.37 4.61 -24.75
C PRO A 22 -0.33 3.41 -24.11
N THR A 23 -0.48 2.33 -24.87
CA THR A 23 -0.94 1.05 -24.30
C THR A 23 0.16 0.44 -23.45
N PHE A 24 -0.16 -0.05 -22.26
CA PHE A 24 0.81 -0.75 -21.42
C PHE A 24 1.22 -2.07 -22.09
N ASP A 25 2.52 -2.27 -22.26
CA ASP A 25 3.14 -3.49 -22.76
C ASP A 25 4.16 -3.99 -21.72
N PRO A 26 3.89 -5.08 -20.99
CA PRO A 26 4.79 -5.55 -19.95
C PRO A 26 6.17 -5.94 -20.49
N ALA A 27 6.28 -6.41 -21.74
CA ALA A 27 7.55 -6.81 -22.33
C ALA A 27 8.48 -5.61 -22.64
N ARG A 28 7.90 -4.42 -22.79
CA ARG A 28 8.64 -3.18 -23.06
C ARG A 28 8.82 -2.32 -21.82
N HIS A 29 7.80 -2.24 -20.98
CA HIS A 29 7.74 -1.26 -19.89
C HIS A 29 8.25 -1.82 -18.57
N LEU A 30 8.24 -3.14 -18.38
CA LEU A 30 8.79 -3.77 -17.19
C LEU A 30 10.25 -4.19 -17.39
N GLN A 31 11.03 -4.08 -16.33
CA GLN A 31 12.35 -4.67 -16.17
C GLN A 31 12.43 -5.15 -14.73
N LEU A 32 11.94 -6.36 -14.50
CA LEU A 32 11.75 -6.95 -13.18
C LEU A 32 13.06 -7.61 -12.73
N GLU A 33 13.74 -6.96 -11.78
CA GLU A 33 14.94 -7.48 -11.14
C GLU A 33 14.63 -7.79 -9.68
N ALA A 34 15.19 -8.88 -9.15
CA ALA A 34 14.95 -9.28 -7.77
C ALA A 34 15.75 -8.38 -6.79
N PRO A 35 15.22 -8.09 -5.60
CA PRO A 35 16.01 -7.49 -4.53
C PRO A 35 17.14 -8.45 -4.11
N VAL A 36 18.25 -7.87 -3.64
CA VAL A 36 19.41 -8.64 -3.14
C VAL A 36 19.24 -9.08 -1.69
N GLU A 37 18.45 -8.34 -0.91
CA GLU A 37 18.20 -8.59 0.50
C GLU A 37 16.72 -8.48 0.83
N ILE A 38 16.28 -9.30 1.78
CA ILE A 38 14.95 -9.26 2.38
C ILE A 38 15.13 -9.30 3.90
N VAL A 39 14.63 -8.27 4.57
CA VAL A 39 14.55 -8.15 6.02
C VAL A 39 13.22 -8.74 6.47
N MET A 40 13.23 -9.54 7.53
CA MET A 40 12.04 -10.16 8.10
C MET A 40 11.50 -9.34 9.28
N LEU A 41 10.23 -9.55 9.64
CA LEU A 41 9.60 -8.88 10.79
C LEU A 41 10.33 -9.21 12.10
N ALA A 42 10.84 -10.44 12.23
CA ALA A 42 11.66 -10.84 13.37
C ALA A 42 12.94 -10.01 13.51
N ASP A 43 13.55 -9.60 12.39
CA ASP A 43 14.76 -8.75 12.39
C ASP A 43 14.45 -7.32 12.88
N LEU A 44 13.19 -6.87 12.76
CA LEU A 44 12.70 -5.61 13.32
C LEU A 44 12.28 -5.75 14.80
N GLY A 45 12.30 -6.96 15.36
CA GLY A 45 11.95 -7.24 16.76
C GLY A 45 10.48 -7.62 16.99
N TYR A 46 9.72 -7.96 15.96
CA TYR A 46 8.38 -8.52 16.13
C TYR A 46 8.43 -9.96 16.67
N GLY A 47 7.52 -10.31 17.58
CA GLY A 47 7.42 -11.65 18.15
C GLY A 47 6.70 -12.64 17.24
N GLU A 48 6.93 -13.95 17.46
CA GLU A 48 6.37 -15.03 16.65
C GLU A 48 4.83 -15.00 16.62
N ASP A 49 4.18 -14.76 17.75
CA ASP A 49 2.71 -14.70 17.85
C ASP A 49 2.12 -13.57 17.01
N GLU A 50 2.78 -12.40 16.96
CA GLU A 50 2.32 -11.28 16.15
C GLU A 50 2.54 -11.54 14.66
N ILE A 51 3.67 -12.17 14.30
CA ILE A 51 4.00 -12.54 12.91
C ILE A 51 3.02 -13.59 12.38
N ALA A 52 2.60 -14.55 13.21
CA ALA A 52 1.72 -15.65 12.81
C ALA A 52 0.36 -15.20 12.26
N THR A 53 -0.12 -14.01 12.65
CA THR A 53 -1.40 -13.47 12.18
C THR A 53 -1.28 -12.61 10.93
N LYS A 54 -0.06 -12.28 10.49
CA LYS A 54 0.21 -11.42 9.32
C LYS A 54 0.19 -12.20 8.02
N ALA A 55 0.16 -11.45 6.92
CA ALA A 55 0.15 -12.01 5.58
C ALA A 55 1.47 -12.75 5.29
N THR A 56 2.60 -12.16 5.68
CA THR A 56 3.94 -12.68 5.43
C THR A 56 4.89 -12.26 6.56
N PRO A 57 5.92 -13.07 6.88
CA PRO A 57 7.00 -12.64 7.78
C PRO A 57 7.96 -11.63 7.12
N VAL A 58 7.86 -11.37 5.82
CA VAL A 58 8.68 -10.37 5.13
C VAL A 58 8.36 -8.98 5.66
N ALA A 59 9.37 -8.22 6.06
CA ALA A 59 9.21 -6.83 6.48
C ALA A 59 9.51 -5.87 5.33
N VAL A 60 10.73 -5.87 4.80
CA VAL A 60 11.15 -4.91 3.77
C VAL A 60 12.28 -5.49 2.92
N SER A 61 12.28 -5.19 1.63
CA SER A 61 13.33 -5.59 0.68
C SER A 61 14.41 -4.52 0.55
N SER A 62 15.57 -4.86 0.00
CA SER A 62 16.45 -3.86 -0.63
C SER A 62 15.79 -3.29 -1.89
N PRO A 63 16.10 -2.05 -2.33
CA PRO A 63 15.60 -1.52 -3.60
C PRO A 63 15.87 -2.44 -4.80
N PHE A 64 14.90 -2.55 -5.70
CA PHE A 64 14.95 -3.40 -6.89
C PHE A 64 14.28 -2.74 -8.09
N ARG A 65 14.60 -3.18 -9.30
CA ARG A 65 14.08 -2.57 -10.53
C ARG A 65 12.73 -3.16 -10.91
N ILE A 66 11.77 -2.28 -11.24
CA ILE A 66 10.45 -2.66 -11.79
C ILE A 66 10.30 -2.19 -13.23
N LEU A 67 10.66 -0.94 -13.53
CA LEU A 67 10.43 -0.35 -14.85
C LEU A 67 11.71 -0.34 -15.69
N SER A 68 11.53 -0.59 -16.99
CA SER A 68 12.54 -0.26 -17.99
C SER A 68 12.72 1.26 -18.09
N ASP A 69 13.74 1.74 -18.81
CA ASP A 69 13.91 3.18 -19.05
C ASP A 69 12.70 3.79 -19.78
N GLU A 70 12.11 3.03 -20.71
CA GLU A 70 10.87 3.43 -21.42
C GLU A 70 9.68 3.48 -20.45
N GLY A 71 9.49 2.45 -19.62
CA GLY A 71 8.41 2.42 -18.63
C GLY A 71 8.53 3.54 -17.60
N ALA A 72 9.76 3.85 -17.14
CA ALA A 72 10.02 4.94 -16.22
C ALA A 72 9.72 6.31 -16.83
N ALA A 73 10.05 6.52 -18.11
CA ALA A 73 9.72 7.75 -18.82
C ALA A 73 8.19 7.94 -18.96
N ILE A 74 7.45 6.88 -19.31
CA ILE A 74 5.99 6.94 -19.39
C ILE A 74 5.37 7.19 -18.00
N MET A 75 5.86 6.52 -16.96
CA MET A 75 5.39 6.73 -15.58
C MET A 75 5.55 8.20 -15.14
N LEU A 76 6.70 8.83 -15.43
CA LEU A 76 6.94 10.23 -15.10
C LEU A 76 5.97 11.16 -15.85
N GLU A 77 5.73 10.92 -17.13
CA GLU A 77 4.77 11.69 -17.91
C GLU A 77 3.34 11.51 -17.39
N THR A 78 2.92 10.26 -17.16
CA THR A 78 1.62 9.94 -16.57
C THR A 78 1.44 10.64 -15.21
N ALA A 79 2.46 10.64 -14.36
CA ALA A 79 2.40 11.32 -13.08
C ALA A 79 2.22 12.83 -13.21
N ARG A 80 2.93 13.47 -14.16
CA ARG A 80 2.76 14.90 -14.45
C ARG A 80 1.36 15.23 -14.97
N ARG A 81 0.79 14.37 -15.82
CA ARG A 81 -0.57 14.49 -16.32
C ARG A 81 -1.63 14.26 -15.25
N LEU A 82 -1.33 13.47 -14.22
CA LEU A 82 -2.21 13.25 -13.08
C LEU A 82 -2.12 14.35 -12.01
N ARG A 83 -1.02 15.11 -11.96
CA ARG A 83 -0.79 16.19 -10.98
C ARG A 83 -1.94 17.20 -10.85
N PRO A 84 -2.67 17.61 -11.91
CA PRO A 84 -3.83 18.50 -11.78
C PRO A 84 -4.97 17.96 -10.92
N TYR A 85 -5.00 16.64 -10.67
CA TYR A 85 -5.98 15.99 -9.80
C TYR A 85 -5.47 15.82 -8.35
N ALA A 86 -4.29 16.37 -8.03
CA ALA A 86 -3.73 16.26 -6.70
C ALA A 86 -4.61 16.98 -5.67
N ARG A 87 -4.79 16.33 -4.52
CA ARG A 87 -5.49 16.85 -3.36
C ARG A 87 -4.59 16.73 -2.14
N ASN A 88 -4.92 17.51 -1.13
CA ASN A 88 -4.31 17.42 0.18
C ASN A 88 -4.92 16.24 0.97
N ALA A 89 -4.08 15.54 1.73
CA ALA A 89 -4.44 14.41 2.61
C ALA A 89 -4.50 14.86 4.09
N GLY A 90 -5.32 15.87 4.37
CA GLY A 90 -5.31 16.57 5.65
C GLY A 90 -3.91 17.12 5.98
N ASP A 91 -3.49 17.00 7.24
CA ASP A 91 -2.20 17.54 7.71
C ASP A 91 -1.00 16.64 7.37
N ARG A 92 -1.20 15.52 6.66
CA ARG A 92 -0.17 14.50 6.42
C ARG A 92 0.61 14.74 5.13
N ILE A 93 -0.06 14.74 3.98
CA ILE A 93 0.57 14.87 2.66
C ILE A 93 -0.07 16.06 1.92
N GLU A 94 0.76 17.03 1.52
CA GLU A 94 0.26 18.26 0.89
C GLU A 94 -0.33 18.00 -0.50
N ASN A 95 0.36 17.18 -1.31
CA ASN A 95 0.02 16.95 -2.71
C ASN A 95 0.05 15.45 -3.02
N MET A 96 -1.12 14.82 -3.13
CA MET A 96 -1.24 13.41 -3.53
C MET A 96 -2.36 13.18 -4.55
N VAL A 97 -2.23 12.15 -5.38
CA VAL A 97 -3.32 11.65 -6.22
C VAL A 97 -3.69 10.24 -5.78
N ARG A 98 -4.93 10.08 -5.34
CA ARG A 98 -5.60 8.79 -5.17
C ARG A 98 -6.60 8.55 -6.31
N GLY A 99 -6.81 7.29 -6.66
CA GLY A 99 -7.66 6.92 -7.79
C GLY A 99 -7.05 7.28 -9.16
N GLY A 100 -5.72 7.39 -9.25
CA GLY A 100 -5.03 7.61 -10.52
C GLY A 100 -5.34 6.50 -11.54
N CYS A 101 -5.55 5.26 -11.08
CA CYS A 101 -5.95 4.13 -11.92
C CYS A 101 -7.35 4.25 -12.54
N TYR A 102 -8.20 5.18 -12.06
CA TYR A 102 -9.46 5.55 -12.73
C TYR A 102 -9.30 6.66 -13.77
N ARG A 103 -8.08 7.18 -13.92
CA ARG A 103 -7.76 8.27 -14.84
C ARG A 103 -6.72 7.86 -15.87
N SER A 104 -5.82 6.94 -15.54
CA SER A 104 -4.79 6.45 -16.46
C SER A 104 -4.98 4.96 -16.71
N LYS A 105 -5.23 4.58 -17.97
CA LYS A 105 -5.28 3.17 -18.39
C LYS A 105 -3.90 2.53 -18.29
N TRP A 106 -2.86 3.28 -18.65
CA TRP A 106 -1.48 2.78 -18.56
C TRP A 106 -1.09 2.49 -17.10
N LEU A 107 -1.40 3.41 -16.16
CA LEU A 107 -1.14 3.20 -14.74
C LEU A 107 -1.96 2.03 -14.19
N ARG A 108 -3.26 1.96 -14.53
CA ARG A 108 -4.12 0.84 -14.15
C ARG A 108 -3.49 -0.49 -14.58
N ASP A 109 -3.15 -0.61 -15.87
CA ASP A 109 -2.65 -1.86 -16.46
C ASP A 109 -1.29 -2.26 -15.89
N LEU A 110 -0.43 -1.29 -15.55
CA LEU A 110 0.79 -1.55 -14.77
C LEU A 110 0.44 -2.08 -13.36
N CYS A 111 -0.44 -1.40 -12.64
CA CYS A 111 -0.79 -1.72 -11.24
C CYS A 111 -1.51 -3.07 -11.08
N ILE A 112 -2.14 -3.58 -12.14
CA ILE A 112 -2.80 -4.90 -12.17
C ILE A 112 -2.08 -5.92 -13.07
N SER A 113 -0.85 -5.61 -13.52
CA SER A 113 -0.05 -6.50 -14.36
C SER A 113 0.21 -7.82 -13.63
N GLN A 114 -0.03 -8.92 -14.34
CA GLN A 114 0.19 -10.26 -13.82
C GLN A 114 1.68 -10.55 -13.67
N GLU A 115 2.50 -10.08 -14.61
CA GLU A 115 3.96 -10.20 -14.56
C GLU A 115 4.52 -9.51 -13.31
N LEU A 116 4.05 -8.30 -13.01
CA LEU A 116 4.43 -7.59 -11.80
C LEU A 116 3.93 -8.30 -10.55
N ASN A 117 2.68 -8.80 -10.54
CA ASN A 117 2.14 -9.53 -9.40
C ASN A 117 2.98 -10.77 -9.08
N ALA A 118 3.32 -11.59 -10.08
CA ALA A 118 4.16 -12.79 -9.88
C ALA A 118 5.56 -12.46 -9.36
N HIS A 119 6.14 -11.33 -9.79
CA HIS A 119 7.41 -10.87 -9.25
C HIS A 119 7.31 -10.51 -7.77
N LEU A 120 6.22 -9.84 -7.38
CA LEU A 120 5.98 -9.45 -5.99
C LEU A 120 5.59 -10.66 -5.11
N GLU A 121 4.88 -11.66 -5.65
CA GLU A 121 4.64 -12.95 -4.98
C GLU A 121 5.97 -13.61 -4.58
N ALA A 122 6.96 -13.60 -5.49
CA ALA A 122 8.29 -14.14 -5.20
C ALA A 122 9.04 -13.37 -4.10
N ILE A 123 8.81 -12.06 -3.98
CA ILE A 123 9.42 -11.22 -2.94
C ILE A 123 8.74 -11.40 -1.60
N TYR A 124 7.40 -11.40 -1.56
CA TYR A 124 6.64 -11.58 -0.30
C TYR A 124 6.59 -13.03 0.18
N GLY A 125 6.90 -13.99 -0.70
CA GLY A 125 6.89 -15.42 -0.37
C GLY A 125 5.49 -16.01 -0.18
N ILE A 126 4.45 -15.32 -0.66
CA ILE A 126 3.04 -15.74 -0.55
C ILE A 126 2.27 -15.35 -1.81
N ASP A 127 1.13 -16.01 -2.01
CA ASP A 127 0.16 -15.65 -3.05
C ASP A 127 -0.51 -14.32 -2.70
N ILE A 128 -0.44 -13.35 -3.62
CA ILE A 128 -0.99 -12.01 -3.46
C ILE A 128 -1.83 -11.60 -4.67
N ALA A 129 -2.65 -10.57 -4.47
CA ALA A 129 -3.33 -9.86 -5.54
C ALA A 129 -3.18 -8.34 -5.36
N PRO A 130 -3.24 -7.54 -6.44
CA PRO A 130 -3.38 -6.09 -6.32
C PRO A 130 -4.56 -5.75 -5.41
N HIS A 131 -4.42 -4.67 -4.63
CA HIS A 131 -5.40 -4.34 -3.60
C HIS A 131 -6.84 -4.26 -4.18
N PRO A 132 -7.84 -4.94 -3.59
CA PRO A 132 -9.22 -5.03 -4.10
C PRO A 132 -9.97 -3.70 -4.20
N MET A 133 -9.47 -2.67 -3.51
CA MET A 133 -9.94 -1.30 -3.57
C MET A 133 -8.99 -0.46 -4.43
N PRO A 134 -9.34 -0.18 -5.70
CA PRO A 134 -8.49 0.57 -6.63
C PRO A 134 -7.96 1.93 -6.16
N MET A 135 -8.58 2.57 -5.17
CA MET A 135 -8.01 3.78 -4.55
C MET A 135 -6.62 3.57 -3.94
N HIS A 136 -6.25 2.32 -3.64
CA HIS A 136 -4.92 1.90 -3.16
C HIS A 136 -3.92 1.55 -4.26
N LEU A 137 -4.34 1.56 -5.52
CA LEU A 137 -3.50 1.26 -6.67
C LEU A 137 -2.94 2.54 -7.27
N GLY A 138 -1.63 2.57 -7.53
CA GLY A 138 -0.97 3.68 -8.20
C GLY A 138 -1.12 5.02 -7.48
N HIS A 139 -1.12 5.01 -6.14
CA HIS A 139 -1.16 6.21 -5.30
C HIS A 139 0.09 7.06 -5.57
N MET A 140 -0.07 8.33 -5.91
CA MET A 140 1.06 9.21 -6.22
C MET A 140 1.26 10.27 -5.14
N ASN A 141 2.50 10.42 -4.68
CA ASN A 141 2.92 11.48 -3.79
C ASN A 141 3.81 12.47 -4.55
N PHE A 142 3.44 13.75 -4.52
CA PHE A 142 4.19 14.84 -5.14
C PHE A 142 4.94 15.67 -4.08
N SER A 143 5.96 16.38 -4.51
CA SER A 143 6.72 17.31 -3.66
C SER A 143 5.80 18.35 -2.99
N PRO A 144 6.03 18.69 -1.72
CA PRO A 144 5.37 19.83 -1.08
C PRO A 144 5.82 21.15 -1.72
N ASN A 145 5.06 22.22 -1.50
CA ASN A 145 5.42 23.56 -1.99
C ASN A 145 6.51 24.24 -1.13
N HIS A 146 6.79 23.69 0.06
CA HIS A 146 7.74 24.22 1.03
C HIS A 146 8.68 23.14 1.56
N VAL A 147 9.95 23.50 1.79
CA VAL A 147 11.04 22.56 2.17
C VAL A 147 11.23 22.39 3.69
N GLU A 148 10.40 23.05 4.51
CA GLU A 148 10.64 23.15 5.95
C GLU A 148 10.10 21.97 6.77
N LYS A 149 9.27 21.11 6.15
CA LYS A 149 8.64 19.96 6.82
C LYS A 149 9.01 18.65 6.12
N PRO A 150 9.02 17.51 6.85
CA PRO A 150 9.03 16.19 6.24
C PRO A 150 7.93 16.07 5.19
N ILE A 151 8.21 15.39 4.08
CA ILE A 151 7.21 15.17 3.01
C ILE A 151 6.08 14.28 3.54
N ASP A 152 6.44 13.28 4.34
CA ASP A 152 5.51 12.47 5.13
C ASP A 152 6.11 12.24 6.53
N LYS A 153 5.25 12.12 7.53
CA LYS A 153 5.66 11.87 8.91
C LYS A 153 6.09 10.41 9.08
N TRP A 154 6.72 10.09 10.21
CA TRP A 154 6.89 8.67 10.56
C TRP A 154 5.53 8.03 10.74
N HIS A 155 5.30 6.93 10.04
CA HIS A 155 4.04 6.19 10.07
C HIS A 155 4.31 4.75 9.69
N HIS A 156 3.28 3.91 9.83
CA HIS A 156 3.16 2.71 9.03
C HIS A 156 1.86 2.83 8.23
N ASP A 157 1.79 2.15 7.10
CA ASP A 157 0.73 2.35 6.14
C ASP A 157 -0.61 1.79 6.60
N THR A 158 -1.66 2.31 5.97
CA THR A 158 -3.01 1.74 6.03
C THR A 158 -3.15 0.52 5.11
N LEU A 159 -2.08 0.13 4.40
CA LEU A 159 -2.00 -1.00 3.49
C LEU A 159 -1.38 -2.23 4.18
N PRO A 160 -1.77 -3.46 3.81
CA PRO A 160 -1.12 -4.67 4.30
C PRO A 160 0.31 -4.77 3.75
N LEU A 161 0.41 -4.79 2.43
CA LEU A 161 1.63 -4.95 1.64
C LEU A 161 1.64 -3.92 0.53
N ASP A 162 2.80 -3.37 0.19
CA ASP A 162 2.94 -2.40 -0.88
C ASP A 162 4.38 -2.29 -1.37
N PHE A 163 4.56 -1.67 -2.52
CA PHE A 163 5.87 -1.14 -2.87
C PHE A 163 5.80 0.37 -3.05
N VAL A 164 6.92 1.03 -2.73
CA VAL A 164 7.15 2.45 -3.03
C VAL A 164 8.16 2.55 -4.17
N LEU A 165 7.73 3.10 -5.30
CA LEU A 165 8.51 3.30 -6.51
C LEU A 165 8.96 4.76 -6.64
N THR A 166 10.24 4.98 -6.97
CA THR A 166 10.78 6.30 -7.32
C THR A 166 10.40 6.63 -8.76
N VAL A 167 9.53 7.63 -8.95
CA VAL A 167 9.11 8.08 -10.30
C VAL A 167 10.09 9.11 -10.84
N THR A 168 10.46 10.08 -10.02
CA THR A 168 11.54 11.03 -10.34
C THR A 168 12.90 10.41 -10.06
N ASP A 169 13.90 10.83 -10.82
CA ASP A 169 15.29 10.42 -10.63
C ASP A 169 15.79 10.85 -9.23
N PRO A 170 16.12 9.90 -8.33
CA PRO A 170 16.54 10.21 -6.96
C PRO A 170 17.85 11.00 -6.91
N ALA A 171 18.69 10.96 -7.96
CA ALA A 171 19.92 11.76 -8.03
C ALA A 171 19.63 13.27 -8.21
N LYS A 172 18.41 13.62 -8.66
CA LYS A 172 17.97 15.01 -8.87
C LYS A 172 17.15 15.57 -7.71
N VAL A 173 16.92 14.77 -6.68
CA VAL A 173 16.15 15.15 -5.49
C VAL A 173 17.11 15.35 -4.33
N ASP A 174 17.07 16.53 -3.71
CA ASP A 174 17.86 16.87 -2.52
C ASP A 174 17.01 16.73 -1.26
N GLY A 175 17.30 15.70 -0.46
CA GLY A 175 16.44 15.24 0.62
C GLY A 175 15.34 14.29 0.13
N GLY A 176 14.18 14.26 0.78
CA GLY A 176 13.00 13.51 0.33
C GLY A 176 13.15 11.98 0.32
N ARG A 177 14.16 11.49 1.03
CA ARG A 177 14.63 10.09 0.99
C ARG A 177 13.64 9.19 1.71
N PHE A 178 13.44 7.98 1.17
CA PHE A 178 12.72 6.95 1.89
C PHE A 178 13.59 6.49 3.06
N GLU A 179 13.00 6.42 4.24
CA GLU A 179 13.66 6.01 5.47
C GLU A 179 12.74 5.02 6.19
N TYR A 180 13.29 3.93 6.73
CA TYR A 180 12.55 3.02 7.60
C TYR A 180 13.26 2.79 8.93
N PHE A 181 12.48 2.56 9.97
CA PHE A 181 12.94 2.30 11.33
C PHE A 181 13.20 0.81 11.53
N VAL A 182 14.38 0.49 12.04
CA VAL A 182 14.75 -0.87 12.49
C VAL A 182 14.21 -1.08 13.89
N GLY A 183 12.91 -1.28 13.98
CA GLY A 183 12.16 -1.50 15.22
C GLY A 183 10.68 -1.73 14.93
N THR A 184 9.92 -2.03 15.98
CA THR A 184 8.48 -2.31 15.84
C THR A 184 7.66 -1.02 15.85
N LYS A 185 6.42 -1.09 15.32
CA LYS A 185 5.44 0.00 15.42
C LYS A 185 5.04 0.31 16.87
N HIS A 186 5.08 -0.69 17.75
CA HIS A 186 4.85 -0.51 19.19
C HIS A 186 5.95 0.35 19.82
N GLU A 187 7.20 0.11 19.45
CA GLU A 187 8.32 0.92 19.90
C GLU A 187 8.25 2.35 19.34
N ALA A 188 7.92 2.50 18.05
CA ALA A 188 7.72 3.82 17.45
C ALA A 188 6.60 4.60 18.15
N ALA A 189 5.49 3.94 18.51
CA ALA A 189 4.41 4.52 19.29
C ALA A 189 4.88 4.95 20.69
N GLN A 190 5.69 4.13 21.35
CA GLN A 190 6.27 4.46 22.65
C GLN A 190 7.19 5.69 22.58
N LEU A 191 8.07 5.75 21.58
CA LEU A 191 8.91 6.92 21.32
C LEU A 191 8.04 8.17 21.14
N ALA A 192 7.03 8.09 20.26
CA ALA A 192 6.12 9.20 19.98
C ALA A 192 5.37 9.68 21.23
N SER A 193 4.93 8.77 22.11
CA SER A 193 4.24 9.11 23.37
C SER A 193 5.08 9.97 24.33
N THR A 194 6.40 9.95 24.16
CA THR A 194 7.36 10.75 24.95
C THR A 194 7.94 11.94 24.16
N GLY A 195 7.36 12.25 22.99
CA GLY A 195 7.81 13.31 22.10
C GLY A 195 9.10 13.00 21.35
N GLN A 196 9.51 11.73 21.30
CA GLN A 196 10.69 11.26 20.57
C GLN A 196 10.30 10.71 19.20
N VAL A 197 11.29 10.62 18.31
CA VAL A 197 11.16 10.04 16.97
C VAL A 197 12.10 8.83 16.85
N PRO A 198 11.89 7.93 15.87
CA PRO A 198 12.86 6.90 15.54
C PRO A 198 14.31 7.42 15.50
N PRO A 199 15.24 6.83 16.26
CA PRO A 199 16.61 7.31 16.35
C PRO A 199 17.39 7.04 15.06
N ARG A 200 18.33 7.94 14.74
CA ARG A 200 19.08 7.90 13.47
C ARG A 200 19.91 6.62 13.33
N GLU A 201 20.51 6.14 14.41
CA GLU A 201 21.31 4.92 14.45
C GLU A 201 20.50 3.64 14.18
N ARG A 202 19.17 3.70 14.25
CA ARG A 202 18.24 2.62 13.88
C ARG A 202 17.35 3.01 12.72
N THR A 203 17.76 3.99 11.93
CA THR A 203 17.06 4.40 10.72
C THR A 203 17.90 4.00 9.51
N VAL A 204 17.31 3.23 8.61
CA VAL A 204 17.93 2.85 7.33
C VAL A 204 17.40 3.77 6.26
N GLN A 205 18.31 4.25 5.40
CA GLN A 205 18.00 5.08 4.24
C GLN A 205 18.53 4.36 2.98
N PRO A 206 17.71 3.54 2.32
CA PRO A 206 18.14 2.79 1.14
C PRO A 206 18.52 3.69 -0.04
N GLU A 207 19.52 3.27 -0.81
CA GLU A 207 19.90 3.95 -2.06
C GLU A 207 19.07 3.40 -3.23
N PHE A 208 18.39 4.31 -3.94
CA PHE A 208 17.66 3.98 -5.16
C PHE A 208 18.52 4.34 -6.37
N PRO A 209 18.92 3.38 -7.23
CA PRO A 209 19.81 3.66 -8.35
C PRO A 209 19.25 4.59 -9.42
N GLY A 210 17.92 4.72 -9.53
CA GLY A 210 17.30 5.54 -10.57
C GLY A 210 15.77 5.56 -10.51
N PRO A 211 15.11 6.20 -11.48
CA PRO A 211 13.66 6.11 -11.65
C PRO A 211 13.26 4.69 -12.05
N GLY A 212 12.08 4.25 -11.61
CA GLY A 212 11.59 2.90 -11.88
C GLY A 212 12.11 1.82 -10.94
N TYR A 213 12.93 2.19 -9.95
CA TYR A 213 13.28 1.33 -8.82
C TYR A 213 12.23 1.46 -7.72
N ALA A 214 12.02 0.38 -7.00
CA ALA A 214 11.07 0.32 -5.91
C ALA A 214 11.63 -0.42 -4.71
N ILE A 215 10.99 -0.24 -3.57
CA ILE A 215 11.19 -1.03 -2.36
C ILE A 215 9.84 -1.64 -1.98
N ALA A 216 9.80 -2.95 -1.74
CA ALA A 216 8.62 -3.66 -1.28
C ALA A 216 8.68 -3.79 0.25
N LEU A 217 7.54 -3.58 0.90
CA LEU A 217 7.42 -3.62 2.35
C LEU A 217 6.06 -4.14 2.82
N HIS A 218 6.06 -4.60 4.05
CA HIS A 218 4.86 -4.83 4.82
C HIS A 218 4.35 -3.51 5.38
N GLY A 219 3.50 -2.83 4.61
CA GLY A 219 2.97 -1.49 4.89
C GLY A 219 2.50 -1.30 6.33
N ASN A 220 1.67 -2.21 6.86
CA ASN A 220 1.13 -2.12 8.23
C ASN A 220 2.20 -2.27 9.33
N MET A 221 3.34 -2.89 9.04
CA MET A 221 4.29 -3.32 10.06
C MET A 221 5.62 -2.54 10.01
N VAL A 222 6.00 -1.99 8.87
CA VAL A 222 7.24 -1.23 8.75
C VAL A 222 6.98 0.25 8.99
N VAL A 223 7.58 0.79 10.04
CA VAL A 223 7.54 2.23 10.31
C VAL A 223 8.53 2.93 9.39
N HIS A 224 8.03 3.86 8.57
CA HIS A 224 8.80 4.53 7.54
C HIS A 224 8.33 5.96 7.31
N ARG A 225 9.08 6.71 6.49
CA ARG A 225 8.73 8.07 6.07
C ARG A 225 9.42 8.46 4.76
N ALA A 226 8.97 9.59 4.21
CA ALA A 226 9.75 10.40 3.28
C ALA A 226 10.36 11.59 4.04
N GLY A 227 11.69 11.60 4.18
CA GLY A 227 12.44 12.65 4.87
C GLY A 227 12.22 14.06 4.27
N PRO A 228 12.67 15.12 4.95
CA PRO A 228 12.49 16.49 4.45
C PRO A 228 13.24 16.73 3.14
N LEU A 229 12.71 17.61 2.30
CA LEU A 229 13.48 18.19 1.19
C LEU A 229 14.43 19.25 1.74
N HIS A 230 15.61 19.40 1.14
CA HIS A 230 16.52 20.52 1.48
C HIS A 230 16.44 21.66 0.46
N SER A 231 15.92 21.38 -0.74
CA SER A 231 15.62 22.37 -1.76
C SER A 231 14.35 22.00 -2.54
N VAL A 232 13.65 23.00 -3.06
CA VAL A 232 12.42 22.79 -3.85
C VAL A 232 12.81 22.08 -5.13
N CYS A 233 12.27 20.88 -5.34
CA CYS A 233 12.50 20.05 -6.52
C CYS A 233 11.27 19.22 -6.86
N GLU A 234 11.17 18.75 -8.12
CA GLU A 234 10.15 17.79 -8.50
C GLU A 234 10.51 16.42 -7.89
N ARG A 235 9.73 15.99 -6.91
CA ARG A 235 9.85 14.69 -6.27
C ARG A 235 8.53 13.96 -6.40
N ILE A 236 8.55 12.79 -7.05
CA ILE A 236 7.35 11.97 -7.24
C ILE A 236 7.68 10.53 -6.83
N SER A 237 6.81 9.93 -6.02
CA SER A 237 6.78 8.48 -5.82
C SER A 237 5.40 7.93 -6.16
N MET A 238 5.36 6.66 -6.50
CA MET A 238 4.13 5.90 -6.69
C MET A 238 4.11 4.73 -5.72
N VAL A 239 2.97 4.49 -5.07
CA VAL A 239 2.74 3.39 -4.14
C VAL A 239 1.65 2.49 -4.73
N ASN A 240 1.88 1.18 -4.73
CA ASN A 240 0.89 0.20 -5.17
C ASN A 240 0.64 -0.84 -4.08
N GLY A 241 -0.60 -0.91 -3.60
CA GLY A 241 -1.00 -1.85 -2.55
C GLY A 241 -1.32 -3.25 -3.06
N TYR A 242 -1.12 -4.24 -2.19
CA TYR A 242 -1.43 -5.65 -2.38
C TYR A 242 -2.09 -6.23 -1.12
N VAL A 243 -2.83 -7.33 -1.31
CA VAL A 243 -3.38 -8.16 -0.23
C VAL A 243 -2.97 -9.62 -0.44
N ALA A 244 -2.89 -10.38 0.64
CA ALA A 244 -2.77 -11.83 0.54
C ALA A 244 -4.05 -12.44 -0.04
N LEU A 245 -3.91 -13.46 -0.89
CA LEU A 245 -5.05 -14.21 -1.41
C LEU A 245 -5.67 -15.15 -0.36
N ASP A 246 -4.91 -15.52 0.67
CA ASP A 246 -5.41 -16.24 1.84
C ASP A 246 -6.31 -15.33 2.69
N THR A 247 -7.62 -15.41 2.45
CA THR A 247 -8.63 -14.62 3.17
C THR A 247 -8.82 -15.05 4.64
N SER A 248 -8.22 -16.17 5.07
CA SER A 248 -8.29 -16.59 6.48
C SER A 248 -7.44 -15.72 7.41
N ARG A 249 -6.38 -15.10 6.88
CA ARG A 249 -5.49 -14.20 7.64
C ARG A 249 -6.22 -12.93 8.08
N GLU A 250 -5.65 -12.23 9.06
CA GLU A 250 -6.18 -10.95 9.51
C GLU A 250 -6.21 -9.95 8.34
N GLU A 251 -7.30 -9.20 8.26
CA GLU A 251 -7.33 -7.99 7.45
C GLU A 251 -6.43 -6.94 8.11
N GLN A 252 -5.45 -6.47 7.34
CA GLN A 252 -4.40 -5.56 7.82
C GLN A 252 -4.54 -4.16 7.21
N SER A 253 -5.52 -3.95 6.32
CA SER A 253 -5.90 -2.63 5.83
C SER A 253 -6.62 -1.84 6.90
N ARG A 254 -6.25 -0.57 7.08
CA ARG A 254 -6.97 0.39 7.94
C ARG A 254 -7.89 1.28 7.10
N THR A 255 -8.86 0.67 6.44
CA THR A 255 -9.75 1.37 5.49
C THR A 255 -10.59 2.46 6.16
N LYS A 256 -10.90 2.32 7.45
CA LYS A 256 -11.62 3.33 8.23
C LYS A 256 -10.92 4.69 8.25
N ASP A 257 -9.58 4.69 8.27
CA ASP A 257 -8.75 5.91 8.27
C ASP A 257 -8.91 6.71 6.96
N LEU A 258 -9.54 6.12 5.94
CA LEU A 258 -9.68 6.71 4.62
C LEU A 258 -11.02 7.43 4.41
N ILE A 259 -11.97 7.36 5.36
CA ILE A 259 -13.28 8.02 5.25
C ILE A 259 -13.15 9.55 5.07
N GLY A 260 -12.14 10.17 5.70
CA GLY A 260 -11.85 11.60 5.53
C GLY A 260 -10.89 11.94 4.38
N VAL A 261 -10.39 10.93 3.67
CA VAL A 261 -9.29 11.08 2.69
C VAL A 261 -9.73 10.73 1.28
N ASP A 262 -10.40 9.59 1.11
CA ASP A 262 -10.78 9.05 -0.19
C ASP A 262 -12.12 9.61 -0.68
N ASP A 263 -12.31 9.59 -2.00
CA ASP A 263 -13.56 10.02 -2.61
C ASP A 263 -14.72 9.13 -2.14
N PRO A 264 -15.74 9.67 -1.43
CA PRO A 264 -16.87 8.90 -0.95
C PRO A 264 -17.68 8.23 -2.07
N GLU A 265 -17.63 8.76 -3.29
CA GLU A 265 -18.27 8.18 -4.48
C GLU A 265 -17.71 6.78 -4.80
N VAL A 266 -16.47 6.51 -4.36
CA VAL A 266 -15.72 5.30 -4.67
C VAL A 266 -15.52 4.43 -3.42
N LEU A 267 -15.11 5.05 -2.31
CA LEU A 267 -14.63 4.39 -1.09
C LEU A 267 -15.55 3.26 -0.60
N PHE A 268 -16.83 3.57 -0.39
CA PHE A 268 -17.76 2.62 0.23
C PHE A 268 -18.05 1.42 -0.68
N THR A 269 -18.16 1.64 -1.99
CA THR A 269 -18.40 0.57 -2.96
C THR A 269 -17.19 -0.35 -3.08
N GLU A 270 -15.98 0.22 -3.13
CA GLU A 270 -14.75 -0.56 -3.15
C GLU A 270 -14.58 -1.38 -1.87
N TRP A 271 -14.79 -0.75 -0.71
CA TRP A 271 -14.67 -1.41 0.58
C TRP A 271 -15.70 -2.54 0.73
N ALA A 272 -16.95 -2.31 0.33
CA ALA A 272 -17.97 -3.36 0.36
C ALA A 272 -17.58 -4.57 -0.51
N LYS A 273 -17.00 -4.35 -1.70
CA LYS A 273 -16.51 -5.43 -2.56
C LYS A 273 -15.36 -6.20 -1.94
N MET A 274 -14.40 -5.50 -1.33
CA MET A 274 -13.28 -6.12 -0.61
C MET A 274 -13.78 -6.98 0.55
N ALA A 275 -14.63 -6.42 1.42
CA ALA A 275 -15.20 -7.14 2.56
C ALA A 275 -16.01 -8.37 2.10
N ALA A 276 -16.82 -8.22 1.05
CA ALA A 276 -17.58 -9.33 0.47
C ALA A 276 -16.67 -10.43 -0.10
N TRP A 277 -15.58 -10.07 -0.78
CA TRP A 277 -14.61 -11.04 -1.29
C TRP A 277 -13.97 -11.85 -0.16
N ARG A 278 -13.53 -11.19 0.91
CA ARG A 278 -12.94 -11.86 2.07
C ARG A 278 -13.93 -12.75 2.81
N THR A 279 -15.12 -12.24 3.11
CA THR A 279 -16.19 -13.02 3.73
C THR A 279 -16.58 -14.22 2.89
N LYS A 280 -16.65 -14.09 1.55
CA LYS A 280 -16.89 -15.22 0.65
C LYS A 280 -15.79 -16.28 0.79
N GLY A 281 -14.52 -15.88 0.82
CA GLY A 281 -13.39 -16.81 0.98
C GLY A 281 -13.43 -17.55 2.32
N ARG A 282 -13.66 -16.84 3.42
CA ARG A 282 -13.78 -17.45 4.76
C ARG A 282 -14.98 -18.39 4.88
N LEU A 283 -16.14 -18.02 4.34
CA LEU A 283 -17.31 -18.90 4.29
C LEU A 283 -17.05 -20.15 3.45
N ALA A 284 -16.31 -20.04 2.35
CA ALA A 284 -15.93 -21.20 1.55
C ALA A 284 -15.02 -22.15 2.34
N THR A 285 -13.99 -21.63 3.02
CA THR A 285 -13.15 -22.43 3.93
C THR A 285 -13.97 -23.14 4.99
N LEU A 286 -14.93 -22.45 5.60
CA LEU A 286 -15.82 -23.03 6.60
C LEU A 286 -16.65 -24.19 6.03
N ILE A 287 -17.23 -24.03 4.84
CA ILE A 287 -17.98 -25.10 4.15
C ILE A 287 -17.11 -26.34 3.93
N ASP A 288 -15.84 -26.14 3.55
CA ASP A 288 -14.93 -27.22 3.19
C ASP A 288 -14.30 -27.91 4.42
N GLN A 289 -14.11 -27.19 5.53
CA GLN A 289 -13.26 -27.64 6.64
C GLN A 289 -13.97 -27.79 7.99
N LEU A 290 -15.21 -27.30 8.16
CA LEU A 290 -15.91 -27.41 9.43
C LEU A 290 -16.27 -28.87 9.75
N GLU A 291 -15.62 -29.42 10.77
CA GLU A 291 -15.86 -30.79 11.22
C GLU A 291 -17.15 -30.91 12.05
N PHE A 292 -17.77 -32.09 12.03
CA PHE A 292 -18.92 -32.36 12.89
C PHE A 292 -18.54 -32.32 14.37
N THR A 293 -19.23 -31.48 15.14
CA THR A 293 -19.08 -31.37 16.59
C THR A 293 -20.45 -31.18 17.26
N SER A 294 -20.57 -31.58 18.53
CA SER A 294 -21.73 -31.25 19.37
C SER A 294 -21.58 -29.90 20.09
N ASP A 295 -20.41 -29.27 19.99
CA ASP A 295 -20.15 -27.96 20.57
C ASP A 295 -20.74 -26.85 19.68
N GLY A 296 -21.96 -26.44 20.01
CA GLY A 296 -22.66 -25.40 19.25
C GLY A 296 -22.01 -24.03 19.34
N ASP A 297 -21.36 -23.71 20.46
CA ASP A 297 -20.71 -22.41 20.66
C ASP A 297 -19.46 -22.30 19.78
N ALA A 298 -18.70 -23.38 19.63
CA ALA A 298 -17.57 -23.44 18.69
C ALA A 298 -18.02 -23.20 17.24
N VAL A 299 -19.13 -23.82 16.80
CA VAL A 299 -19.67 -23.62 15.45
C VAL A 299 -20.14 -22.18 15.23
N ILE A 300 -20.77 -21.56 16.24
CA ILE A 300 -21.18 -20.16 16.19
C ILE A 300 -19.95 -19.25 16.04
N ALA A 301 -18.90 -19.47 16.84
CA ALA A 301 -17.68 -18.67 16.78
C ALA A 301 -16.99 -18.74 15.40
N GLU A 302 -16.94 -19.93 14.77
CA GLU A 302 -16.41 -20.09 13.41
C GLU A 302 -17.26 -19.34 12.36
N LEU A 303 -18.58 -19.39 12.46
CA LEU A 303 -19.49 -18.63 11.60
C LEU A 303 -19.32 -17.12 11.78
N GLU A 304 -19.25 -16.64 13.02
CA GLU A 304 -19.02 -15.22 13.35
C GLU A 304 -17.67 -14.73 12.80
N SER A 305 -16.61 -15.53 12.98
CA SER A 305 -15.29 -15.26 12.42
C SER A 305 -15.31 -15.17 10.89
N ALA A 306 -16.07 -16.04 10.22
CA ALA A 306 -16.17 -16.04 8.76
C ALA A 306 -16.87 -14.81 8.19
N ILE A 307 -17.87 -14.25 8.90
CA ILE A 307 -18.60 -13.05 8.48
C ILE A 307 -18.02 -11.74 9.04
N ALA A 308 -16.99 -11.82 9.89
CA ALA A 308 -16.46 -10.68 10.64
C ALA A 308 -16.02 -9.51 9.75
N ASP A 309 -15.45 -9.76 8.58
CA ASP A 309 -14.97 -8.71 7.67
C ASP A 309 -16.13 -7.84 7.14
N ALA A 310 -17.25 -8.46 6.72
CA ALA A 310 -18.45 -7.75 6.29
C ALA A 310 -19.12 -7.00 7.45
N THR A 311 -19.25 -7.64 8.61
CA THR A 311 -19.84 -7.01 9.80
C THR A 311 -19.04 -5.79 10.23
N ARG A 312 -17.71 -5.90 10.31
CA ARG A 312 -16.81 -4.81 10.68
C ARG A 312 -16.87 -3.66 9.69
N ALA A 313 -16.88 -3.95 8.38
CA ALA A 313 -17.02 -2.92 7.36
C ALA A 313 -18.34 -2.12 7.54
N ILE A 314 -19.46 -2.81 7.80
CA ILE A 314 -20.75 -2.15 8.07
C ILE A 314 -20.68 -1.28 9.33
N GLU A 315 -20.09 -1.79 10.41
CA GLU A 315 -19.93 -1.07 11.67
C GLU A 315 -19.06 0.18 11.50
N ASP A 316 -17.93 0.05 10.83
CA ASP A 316 -17.03 1.16 10.60
C ASP A 316 -17.66 2.24 9.72
N MET A 317 -18.32 1.85 8.62
CA MET A 317 -19.07 2.78 7.75
C MET A 317 -20.16 3.55 8.52
N ARG A 318 -20.82 2.90 9.49
CA ARG A 318 -21.81 3.56 10.36
C ARG A 318 -21.17 4.50 11.38
N SER A 319 -20.01 4.13 11.92
CA SER A 319 -19.32 4.89 12.95
C SER A 319 -18.63 6.15 12.43
N GLY A 320 -18.31 6.20 11.14
CA GLY A 320 -17.61 7.32 10.51
C GLY A 320 -16.09 7.26 10.66
N GLU A 321 -15.44 8.40 10.48
CA GLU A 321 -13.98 8.54 10.37
C GLU A 321 -13.22 8.04 11.60
N GLY A 322 -12.15 7.27 11.36
CA GLY A 322 -11.16 6.88 12.37
C GLY A 322 -10.04 7.93 12.51
N MET A 323 -9.26 7.87 13.60
CA MET A 323 -8.09 8.74 13.73
C MET A 323 -6.87 8.11 13.03
N PRO A 324 -6.23 8.79 12.05
CA PRO A 324 -5.01 8.29 11.43
C PRO A 324 -3.87 8.13 12.44
N GLU A 325 -3.09 7.05 12.32
CA GLU A 325 -1.92 6.81 13.18
C GLU A 325 -0.64 7.41 12.56
N HIS A 326 -0.05 8.37 13.27
CA HIS A 326 1.23 9.00 12.93
C HIS A 326 2.12 9.09 14.17
N TYR A 327 3.44 9.06 13.96
CA TYR A 327 4.44 9.15 15.02
C TYR A 327 5.20 10.47 14.93
N GLY A 328 5.14 11.23 16.02
CA GLY A 328 5.75 12.56 16.12
C GLY A 328 4.87 13.68 15.55
N ASN A 329 5.30 14.91 15.77
CA ASN A 329 4.62 16.13 15.31
C ASN A 329 5.01 16.51 13.89
#